data_AF-A0A672P514-F1
#
_entry.id   AF-A0A672P514-F1
#
_cell.length_a   1.000
_cell.length_b   1.000
_cell.length_c   1.000
_cell.angle_alpha   90.00
_cell.angle_beta   90.00
_cell.angle_gamma   90.00
#
_symmetry.space_group_name_H-M   'P 1'
#
loop_
_entity.id
_entity.type
_entity.pdbx_description
1 polymer ?
#
loop_
_entity_poly.entity_id
_entity_poly.type
_entity_poly.pdbx_seq_one_letter_code
_entity_poly.pdbx_strand_id
1 'polypeptide(L)'
;MSSVNLTSLGANHVKNTTSGEMVEIGSLWREQTVVLFFLRRFGCQVCRWMAAEVSKLEKDLKANGVDLIGIGPEETGVKEFKDGGFFKGGEDLLHILKPMHFVPLSQTNA
;
A
#
# COMPACT_ATOMS: atom_id res chain seq x y z
N MET A 1 -21.00 -2.86 -7.84
CA MET A 1 -19.64 -2.86 -7.26
C MET A 1 -19.46 -4.21 -6.60
N SER A 2 -18.45 -4.98 -6.99
CA SER A 2 -18.08 -6.20 -6.27
C SER A 2 -17.65 -5.84 -4.85
N SER A 3 -18.11 -6.59 -3.86
CA SER A 3 -17.67 -6.41 -2.48
C SER A 3 -16.20 -6.82 -2.37
N VAL A 4 -15.38 -6.00 -1.71
CA VAL A 4 -14.01 -6.36 -1.39
C VAL A 4 -14.02 -7.35 -0.24
N ASN A 5 -13.44 -8.54 -0.43
CA ASN A 5 -13.28 -9.51 0.64
C ASN A 5 -12.05 -9.16 1.49
N LEU A 6 -12.30 -8.49 2.62
CA LEU A 6 -11.25 -8.04 3.54
C LEU A 6 -10.52 -9.21 4.22
N THR A 7 -11.18 -10.37 4.42
CA THR A 7 -10.54 -11.57 4.96
C THR A 7 -9.48 -12.10 4.01
N SER A 8 -9.83 -12.20 2.72
CA SER A 8 -8.88 -12.65 1.68
C SER A 8 -7.77 -11.63 1.44
N LEU A 9 -8.07 -10.32 1.51
CA LEU A 9 -7.06 -9.27 1.39
C LEU A 9 -6.09 -9.30 2.58
N GLY A 10 -6.62 -9.37 3.79
CA GLY A 10 -5.84 -9.32 5.04
C GLY A 10 -4.87 -10.48 5.21
N ALA A 11 -5.20 -11.67 4.70
CA ALA A 11 -4.34 -12.85 4.77
C ALA A 11 -3.06 -12.76 3.90
N ASN A 12 -2.95 -11.76 3.02
CA ASN A 12 -1.75 -11.55 2.21
C ASN A 12 -0.61 -10.97 3.05
N HIS A 13 0.62 -11.18 2.58
CA HIS A 13 1.81 -10.64 3.21
C HIS A 13 2.52 -9.66 2.28
N VAL A 14 3.00 -8.58 2.86
CA VAL A 14 3.82 -7.56 2.20
C VAL A 14 5.10 -7.37 2.98
N LYS A 15 6.16 -6.94 2.32
CA LYS A 15 7.46 -6.72 2.96
C LYS A 15 7.68 -5.24 3.16
N ASN A 16 8.06 -4.86 4.38
CA ASN A 16 8.46 -3.50 4.69
C ASN A 16 9.74 -3.16 3.93
N THR A 17 9.70 -2.08 3.15
CA THR A 17 10.81 -1.68 2.28
C THR A 17 11.99 -1.04 3.04
N THR A 18 11.83 -0.75 4.34
CA THR A 18 12.86 -0.20 5.22
C THR A 18 13.47 -1.29 6.09
N SER A 19 12.65 -2.01 6.86
CA SER A 19 13.13 -3.05 7.79
C SER A 19 13.37 -4.41 7.13
N GLY A 20 12.75 -4.65 5.97
CA GLY A 20 12.75 -5.96 5.32
C GLY A 20 11.82 -6.98 5.98
N GLU A 21 11.07 -6.59 7.00
CA GLU A 21 10.15 -7.45 7.74
C GLU A 21 8.92 -7.82 6.91
N MET A 22 8.42 -9.03 7.13
CA MET A 22 7.15 -9.50 6.56
C MET A 22 5.98 -9.10 7.45
N VAL A 23 5.03 -8.39 6.87
CA VAL A 23 3.83 -7.88 7.54
C VAL A 23 2.59 -8.48 6.89
N GLU A 24 1.71 -9.06 7.71
CA GLU A 24 0.37 -9.49 7.30
C GLU A 24 -0.48 -8.24 7.02
N ILE A 25 -1.10 -8.12 5.84
CA ILE A 25 -1.86 -6.92 5.46
C ILE A 25 -2.98 -6.62 6.48
N GLY A 26 -3.64 -7.66 7.00
CA GLY A 26 -4.71 -7.52 7.98
C GLY A 26 -4.25 -6.95 9.32
N SER A 27 -2.95 -7.05 9.64
CA SER A 27 -2.40 -6.47 10.87
C SER A 27 -2.46 -4.94 10.87
N LEU A 28 -2.36 -4.33 9.69
CA LEU A 28 -2.25 -2.89 9.52
C LEU A 28 -3.50 -2.15 10.03
N TRP A 29 -4.68 -2.77 9.93
CA TRP A 29 -5.95 -2.17 10.34
C TRP A 29 -6.58 -2.82 11.57
N ARG A 30 -5.84 -3.67 12.31
CA ARG A 30 -6.37 -4.31 13.52
C ARG A 30 -6.70 -3.30 14.61
N GLU A 31 -5.85 -2.29 14.78
CA GLU A 31 -5.92 -1.35 15.91
C GLU A 31 -6.38 0.06 15.49
N GLN A 32 -6.28 0.40 14.21
CA GLN A 32 -6.60 1.72 13.69
C GLN A 32 -7.19 1.66 12.28
N THR A 33 -7.84 2.74 11.87
CA THR A 33 -8.31 2.90 10.48
C THR A 33 -7.11 3.19 9.59
N VAL A 34 -7.06 2.60 8.39
CA VAL A 34 -5.96 2.82 7.45
C VAL A 34 -6.46 3.12 6.05
N VAL A 35 -5.70 3.96 5.35
CA VAL A 35 -5.79 4.16 3.91
C VAL A 35 -4.67 3.36 3.26
N LEU A 36 -5.05 2.30 2.54
CA LEU A 36 -4.11 1.54 1.71
C LEU A 36 -4.04 2.14 0.31
N PHE A 37 -2.91 2.75 -0.01
CA PHE A 37 -2.65 3.36 -1.30
C PHE A 37 -1.81 2.43 -2.19
N PHE A 38 -2.47 1.75 -3.13
CA PHE A 38 -1.82 0.83 -4.07
C PHE A 38 -1.20 1.60 -5.24
N LEU A 39 0.13 1.54 -5.33
CA LEU A 39 0.93 2.10 -6.41
C LEU A 39 1.07 1.08 -7.54
N ARG A 40 1.10 1.55 -8.79
CA ARG A 40 1.40 0.66 -9.93
C ARG A 40 2.88 0.26 -9.97
N ARG A 41 3.80 1.23 -9.76
CA ARG A 41 5.27 1.05 -9.66
C ARG A 41 5.88 2.28 -8.98
N PHE A 42 6.97 2.10 -8.23
CA PHE A 42 7.68 3.22 -7.59
C PHE A 42 8.45 4.11 -8.60
N GLY A 43 8.84 3.56 -9.75
CA GLY A 43 9.53 4.31 -10.81
C GLY A 43 8.63 5.17 -11.73
N CYS A 44 7.30 5.07 -11.63
CA CYS A 44 6.39 5.76 -12.55
C CYS A 44 6.16 7.22 -12.14
N GLN A 45 6.33 8.17 -13.07
CA GLN A 45 6.15 9.61 -12.79
C GLN A 45 4.73 9.95 -12.32
N VAL A 46 3.72 9.35 -12.92
CA VAL A 46 2.32 9.55 -12.52
C VAL A 46 2.08 8.99 -11.11
N CYS A 47 2.66 7.84 -10.77
CA CYS A 47 2.56 7.27 -9.42
C CYS A 47 3.26 8.15 -8.38
N ARG A 48 4.42 8.74 -8.71
CA ARG A 48 5.14 9.69 -7.85
C ARG A 48 4.34 10.96 -7.60
N TRP A 49 3.74 11.52 -8.66
CA TRP A 49 2.89 12.70 -8.54
C TRP A 49 1.65 12.42 -7.67
N MET A 50 0.96 11.30 -7.93
CA MET A 50 -0.19 10.89 -7.11
C MET A 50 0.19 10.63 -5.65
N ALA A 51 1.32 9.96 -5.40
CA ALA A 51 1.82 9.74 -4.04
C ALA A 51 2.07 11.05 -3.30
N ALA A 52 2.65 12.04 -3.99
CA ALA A 52 2.91 13.36 -3.43
C ALA A 52 1.59 14.10 -3.12
N GLU A 53 0.58 13.95 -3.98
CA GLU A 53 -0.74 14.54 -3.76
C GLU A 53 -1.45 13.91 -2.55
N VAL A 54 -1.50 12.58 -2.49
CA VAL A 54 -2.11 11.85 -1.37
C VAL A 54 -1.39 12.15 -0.05
N SER A 55 -0.07 12.34 -0.10
CA SER A 55 0.73 12.69 1.08
C SER A 55 0.42 14.06 1.67
N LYS A 56 -0.29 14.94 0.96
CA LYS A 56 -0.80 16.20 1.55
C LYS A 56 -1.87 15.94 2.60
N LEU A 57 -2.59 14.82 2.50
CA LEU A 57 -3.63 14.42 3.44
C LEU A 57 -3.09 13.78 4.71
N GLU A 58 -1.81 13.40 4.75
CA GLU A 58 -1.22 12.64 5.88
C GLU A 58 -1.47 13.32 7.23
N LYS A 59 -1.28 14.64 7.34
CA LYS A 59 -1.49 15.36 8.60
C LYS A 59 -2.94 15.29 9.07
N ASP A 60 -3.89 15.45 8.15
CA ASP A 60 -5.32 15.43 8.47
C ASP A 60 -5.77 14.01 8.82
N LEU A 61 -5.28 12.99 8.08
CA LEU A 61 -5.54 11.58 8.38
C LEU A 61 -5.01 11.22 9.78
N LYS A 62 -3.77 11.57 10.07
CA LYS A 62 -3.13 11.31 11.36
C LYS A 62 -3.84 12.01 12.51
N ALA A 63 -4.30 13.26 12.32
CA ALA A 63 -5.09 13.98 13.32
C ALA A 63 -6.43 13.28 13.65
N ASN A 64 -6.93 12.43 12.75
CA ASN A 64 -8.14 11.64 12.94
C ASN A 64 -7.86 10.17 13.31
N GLY A 65 -6.61 9.82 13.65
CA GLY A 65 -6.23 8.43 13.98
C GLY A 65 -6.32 7.48 12.79
N VAL A 66 -6.13 8.02 11.57
CA VAL A 66 -6.09 7.25 10.33
C VAL A 66 -4.66 7.20 9.82
N ASP A 67 -4.18 6.00 9.53
CA ASP A 67 -2.85 5.79 8.95
C ASP A 67 -2.87 5.78 7.42
N LEU A 68 -1.76 6.13 6.79
CA LEU A 68 -1.62 6.19 5.32
C LEU A 68 -0.44 5.33 4.86
N ILE A 69 -0.77 4.20 4.23
CA ILE A 69 0.19 3.14 3.90
C ILE A 69 0.32 3.01 2.39
N GLY A 70 1.55 3.05 1.87
CA GLY A 70 1.84 2.91 0.45
C GLY A 70 2.25 1.48 0.10
N ILE A 71 1.53 0.83 -0.82
CA ILE A 71 1.82 -0.56 -1.25
C ILE A 71 2.18 -0.59 -2.73
N GLY A 72 3.39 -1.04 -3.08
CA GLY A 72 3.81 -1.27 -4.46
C GLY A 72 3.98 -2.76 -4.80
N PRO A 73 4.01 -3.15 -6.08
CA PRO A 73 4.12 -4.56 -6.47
C PRO A 73 5.56 -5.09 -6.53
N GLU A 74 6.57 -4.23 -6.40
CA GLU A 74 7.99 -4.59 -6.61
C GLU A 74 8.93 -3.64 -5.86
N GLU A 75 10.18 -4.03 -5.59
CA GLU A 75 11.17 -3.16 -4.95
C GLU A 75 11.86 -2.17 -5.93
N THR A 76 11.69 -2.37 -7.24
CA THR A 76 12.33 -1.56 -8.27
C THR A 76 11.91 -0.09 -8.15
N GLY A 77 12.88 0.79 -7.97
CA GLY A 77 12.66 2.24 -7.85
C GLY A 77 12.26 2.72 -6.46
N VAL A 78 12.23 1.84 -5.45
CA VAL A 78 11.89 2.20 -4.05
C VAL A 78 12.88 3.22 -3.49
N LYS A 79 14.18 3.05 -3.75
CA LYS A 79 15.21 3.95 -3.23
C LYS A 79 15.00 5.38 -3.73
N GLU A 80 14.87 5.55 -5.04
CA GLU A 80 14.62 6.85 -5.67
C GLU A 80 13.27 7.43 -5.25
N PHE A 81 12.28 6.57 -4.99
CA PHE A 81 10.96 7.00 -4.53
C PHE A 81 11.01 7.55 -3.11
N LYS A 82 11.76 6.91 -2.20
CA LYS A 82 11.99 7.38 -0.83
C LYS A 82 12.84 8.63 -0.81
N ASP A 83 13.99 8.61 -1.50
CA ASP A 83 14.94 9.73 -1.54
C ASP A 83 14.28 10.99 -2.13
N GLY A 84 13.37 10.82 -3.09
CA GLY A 84 12.59 11.92 -3.67
C GLY A 84 11.49 12.49 -2.78
N GLY A 85 11.22 11.88 -1.62
CA GLY A 85 10.21 12.37 -0.67
C GLY A 85 8.79 12.39 -1.22
N PHE A 86 8.47 11.54 -2.20
CA PHE A 86 7.16 11.53 -2.86
C PHE A 86 6.05 11.00 -1.95
N PHE A 87 6.39 10.30 -0.86
CA PHE A 87 5.39 9.74 0.04
C PHE A 87 5.74 10.02 1.50
N LYS A 88 4.79 10.55 2.27
CA LYS A 88 5.00 10.94 3.68
C LYS A 88 4.60 9.88 4.71
N GLY A 89 3.90 8.81 4.32
CA GLY A 89 3.69 7.61 5.16
C GLY A 89 4.92 6.68 5.18
N GLY A 90 6.12 7.25 5.28
CA GLY A 90 7.38 6.65 4.81
C GLY A 90 7.88 5.42 5.59
N GLU A 91 7.41 5.20 6.82
CA GLU A 91 7.75 3.99 7.59
C GLU A 91 6.96 2.76 7.11
N ASP A 92 5.82 3.00 6.45
CA ASP A 92 4.87 1.99 6.00
C ASP A 92 4.84 1.86 4.47
N LEU A 93 5.97 2.12 3.81
CA LEU A 93 6.15 1.72 2.42
C LEU A 93 6.36 0.21 2.36
N LEU A 94 5.35 -0.50 1.87
CA LEU A 94 5.33 -1.95 1.76
C LEU A 94 5.38 -2.35 0.29
N HIS A 95 5.90 -3.54 0.00
CA HIS A 95 5.78 -4.11 -1.33
C HIS A 95 5.33 -5.57 -1.30
N ILE A 96 4.65 -5.97 -2.37
CA ILE A 96 4.10 -7.32 -2.53
C ILE A 96 5.24 -8.25 -2.97
N LEU A 97 5.49 -9.34 -2.22
CA LEU A 97 6.59 -10.27 -2.51
C LEU A 97 6.26 -11.36 -3.53
N LYS A 98 4.99 -11.54 -3.88
CA LYS A 98 4.55 -12.55 -4.84
C LYS A 98 3.62 -11.89 -5.84
N PRO A 99 3.49 -12.40 -7.08
CA PRO A 99 2.33 -12.06 -7.89
C PRO A 99 1.12 -12.44 -7.05
N MET A 100 0.46 -11.43 -6.48
CA MET A 100 -0.86 -11.57 -5.90
C MET A 100 -1.66 -12.15 -7.05
N HIS A 101 -2.04 -13.43 -6.95
CA HIS A 101 -2.93 -14.03 -7.92
C HIS A 101 -4.21 -13.23 -7.82
N PHE A 102 -4.31 -12.19 -8.66
CA PHE A 102 -5.53 -11.45 -8.91
C PHE A 102 -6.45 -12.52 -9.47
N VAL A 103 -7.27 -13.14 -8.62
CA VAL A 103 -8.37 -13.97 -9.09
C VAL A 103 -9.16 -13.01 -9.97
N PRO A 104 -9.23 -13.26 -11.29
CA PRO A 104 -9.92 -12.34 -12.16
C PRO A 104 -11.37 -12.26 -11.68
N LEU A 105 -11.91 -11.05 -11.61
CA LEU A 105 -13.32 -10.76 -11.28
C LEU A 105 -14.34 -11.47 -12.21
N SER A 106 -13.88 -12.32 -13.14
CA SER A 106 -14.68 -13.14 -14.04
C SER A 106 -15.00 -14.55 -13.51
N GLN A 107 -14.59 -14.92 -12.28
CA GLN A 107 -14.85 -16.26 -11.71
C GLN A 107 -15.71 -16.26 -10.44
N THR A 108 -16.55 -15.26 -10.24
CA THR A 108 -17.63 -15.31 -9.23
C THR A 108 -18.98 -15.20 -9.92
N ASN A 109 -19.35 -16.25 -10.64
CA ASN A 109 -20.72 -16.51 -11.09
C ASN A 109 -21.04 -17.98 -10.79
N ALA A 110 -21.77 -18.21 -9.70
CA ALA A 110 -22.73 -19.29 -9.42
C ALA A 110 -22.83 -19.48 -7.89
#